data_AF-A0A6L5Z2V2-F1
#
_entry.id   AF-A0A6L5Z2V2-F1
#
_cell.length_a   1.000
_cell.length_b   1.000
_cell.length_c   1.000
_cell.angle_alpha   90.00
_cell.angle_beta   90.00
_cell.angle_gamma   90.00
#
_symmetry.space_group_name_H-M   'P 1'
#
loop_
_entity.id
_entity.type
_entity.pdbx_description
1 polymer ?
#
loop_
_entity_poly.entity_id
_entity_poly.type
_entity_poly.pdbx_seq_one_letter_code
_entity_poly.pdbx_strand_id
1 'polypeptide(L)'
;MKLRRYSAFLLAAALPVVALADALPQRSTPAPRTTNSVPHVQLGVEPVPALSAELLKRVALLPGVKIGPTMVSLPGAAGFQIEDDMPLARPEVITGGREFAHLHPDGSLHASLPPDLAQEAVRAGWAVSHPWSTQRDGWDGYVMIFTPTSDQELVVVQELVTASFEFVTGRDAGSK
;
A
#
# COMPACT_ATOMS: atom_id res chain seq x y z
N MET A 1 -32.19 -21.03 49.68
CA MET A 1 -32.11 -19.89 48.74
C MET A 1 -30.66 -19.77 48.24
N LYS A 2 -30.33 -20.31 47.06
CA LYS A 2 -28.98 -20.23 46.48
C LYS A 2 -29.10 -19.51 45.13
N LEU A 3 -28.48 -18.33 45.04
CA LEU A 3 -28.50 -17.43 43.89
C LEU A 3 -27.61 -18.01 42.77
N ARG A 4 -28.20 -18.38 41.63
CA ARG A 4 -27.44 -18.77 40.43
C ARG A 4 -26.90 -17.51 39.76
N ARG A 5 -25.57 -17.37 39.72
CA ARG A 5 -24.86 -16.36 38.93
C ARG A 5 -24.90 -16.79 37.47
N TYR A 6 -25.48 -15.97 36.60
CA TYR A 6 -25.37 -16.13 35.16
C TYR A 6 -24.07 -15.43 34.70
N SER A 7 -23.10 -16.21 34.25
CA SER A 7 -21.94 -15.68 33.53
C SER A 7 -22.37 -15.37 32.10
N ALA A 8 -22.41 -14.08 31.76
CA ALA A 8 -22.57 -13.65 30.37
C ALA A 8 -21.26 -13.92 29.62
N PHE A 9 -21.27 -14.90 28.72
CA PHE A 9 -20.20 -15.06 27.74
C PHE A 9 -20.37 -13.97 26.67
N LEU A 10 -19.51 -12.95 26.71
CA LEU A 10 -19.32 -12.04 25.59
C LEU A 10 -18.57 -12.82 24.50
N LEU A 11 -19.28 -13.18 23.43
CA LEU A 11 -18.68 -13.69 22.21
C LEU A 11 -17.99 -12.51 21.51
N ALA A 12 -16.67 -12.39 21.66
CA ALA A 12 -15.89 -11.51 20.80
C ALA A 12 -15.87 -12.14 19.40
N ALA A 13 -16.57 -11.51 18.44
CA ALA A 13 -16.45 -11.89 17.04
C ALA A 13 -15.03 -11.48 16.56
N ALA A 14 -14.13 -12.46 16.49
CA ALA A 14 -12.87 -12.30 15.78
C ALA A 14 -13.19 -12.22 14.29
N LEU A 15 -12.90 -11.07 13.67
CA LEU A 15 -12.90 -10.95 12.22
C LEU A 15 -11.79 -11.87 11.68
N PRO A 16 -12.03 -12.59 10.58
CA PRO A 16 -10.99 -13.43 10.01
C PRO A 16 -9.88 -12.52 9.49
N VAL A 17 -8.66 -12.76 9.96
CA VAL A 17 -7.45 -12.33 9.26
C VAL A 17 -7.44 -13.16 7.99
N VAL A 18 -7.76 -12.55 6.85
CA VAL A 18 -7.61 -13.20 5.55
C VAL A 18 -6.12 -13.36 5.33
N ALA A 19 -5.63 -14.58 5.52
CA ALA A 19 -4.31 -14.96 5.06
C ALA A 19 -4.31 -14.85 3.52
N LEU A 20 -3.29 -14.21 2.95
CA LEU A 20 -3.05 -14.10 1.51
C LEU A 20 -2.79 -15.49 0.90
N ALA A 21 -3.85 -16.27 0.71
CA ALA A 21 -3.88 -17.51 -0.06
C ALA A 21 -4.88 -17.42 -1.22
N ASP A 22 -5.70 -16.37 -1.27
CA ASP A 22 -6.62 -16.09 -2.37
C ASP A 22 -6.04 -15.00 -3.28
N ALA A 23 -6.14 -15.21 -4.59
CA ALA A 23 -5.70 -14.24 -5.58
C ALA A 23 -6.39 -12.87 -5.38
N LEU A 24 -5.69 -11.77 -5.70
CA LEU A 24 -6.23 -10.41 -5.65
C LEU A 24 -7.55 -10.34 -6.44
N PRO A 25 -8.60 -9.72 -5.87
CA PRO A 25 -9.86 -9.57 -6.58
C PRO A 25 -9.65 -8.75 -7.85
N GLN A 26 -10.41 -9.05 -8.90
CA GLN A 26 -10.40 -8.21 -10.10
C GLN A 26 -10.95 -6.82 -9.76
N ARG A 27 -10.20 -5.78 -10.12
CA ARG A 27 -10.63 -4.40 -9.92
C ARG A 27 -11.84 -4.12 -10.81
N SER A 28 -12.94 -3.68 -10.21
CA SER A 28 -14.17 -3.36 -10.93
C SER A 28 -14.05 -2.03 -11.70
N THR A 29 -13.31 -1.07 -11.15
CA THR A 29 -13.03 0.20 -11.82
C THR A 29 -12.00 0.00 -12.92
N PRO A 30 -12.25 0.48 -14.15
CA PRO A 30 -11.28 0.40 -15.24
C PRO A 30 -9.93 1.00 -14.85
N ALA A 31 -8.84 0.33 -15.27
CA ALA A 31 -7.49 0.88 -15.13
C ALA A 31 -7.41 2.24 -15.85
N PRO A 32 -6.96 3.31 -15.18
CA PRO A 32 -6.80 4.60 -15.82
C PRO A 32 -5.64 4.56 -16.81
N ARG A 33 -5.65 5.51 -17.77
CA ARG A 33 -4.45 5.75 -18.57
C ARG A 33 -3.40 6.41 -17.70
N THR A 34 -2.14 6.10 -17.95
CA THR A 34 -1.00 6.75 -17.30
C THR A 34 -0.04 7.34 -18.34
N THR A 35 0.83 8.25 -17.91
CA THR A 35 2.06 8.49 -18.67
C THR A 35 2.94 7.23 -18.66
N ASN A 36 3.95 7.17 -19.54
CA ASN A 36 4.89 6.04 -19.65
C ASN A 36 6.35 6.47 -19.40
N SER A 37 6.53 7.64 -18.80
CA SER A 37 7.81 8.25 -18.43
C SER A 37 7.68 8.91 -17.07
N VAL A 38 8.78 9.42 -16.52
CA VAL A 38 8.75 10.27 -15.31
C VAL A 38 8.59 11.73 -15.74
N PRO A 39 7.60 12.49 -15.21
CA PRO A 39 6.67 12.10 -14.15
C PRO A 39 5.63 11.04 -14.56
N HIS A 40 5.56 9.95 -13.79
CA HIS A 40 4.61 8.87 -14.00
C HIS A 40 3.35 9.19 -13.21
N VAL A 41 2.23 9.46 -13.89
CA VAL A 41 0.97 9.96 -13.29
C VAL A 41 -0.25 9.35 -13.96
N GLN A 42 -1.41 9.39 -13.29
CA GLN A 42 -2.71 9.04 -13.87
C GLN A 42 -3.27 10.20 -14.72
N LEU A 43 -3.96 9.86 -15.80
CA LEU A 43 -4.51 10.82 -16.75
C LEU A 43 -6.04 10.81 -16.74
N GLY A 44 -6.64 11.97 -16.48
CA GLY A 44 -8.10 12.15 -16.50
C GLY A 44 -8.81 11.47 -15.33
N VAL A 45 -8.13 11.34 -14.19
CA VAL A 45 -8.68 10.78 -12.96
C VAL A 45 -8.82 11.89 -11.92
N GLU A 46 -9.99 11.95 -11.28
CA GLU A 46 -10.22 12.80 -10.11
C GLU A 46 -10.16 11.91 -8.86
N PRO A 47 -9.17 12.09 -7.97
CA PRO A 47 -9.07 11.31 -6.75
C PRO A 47 -10.23 11.64 -5.80
N VAL A 48 -10.65 10.67 -4.99
CA VAL A 48 -11.61 10.90 -3.90
C VAL A 48 -10.84 11.33 -2.66
N PRO A 49 -10.85 12.62 -2.24
CA PRO A 49 -9.94 13.10 -1.20
C PRO A 49 -10.15 12.41 0.15
N ALA A 50 -11.38 11.98 0.45
CA ALA A 50 -11.69 11.24 1.66
C ALA A 50 -10.99 9.88 1.71
N LEU A 51 -10.87 9.17 0.58
CA LEU A 51 -10.18 7.88 0.51
C LEU A 51 -8.67 8.04 0.62
N SER A 52 -8.10 9.06 -0.03
CA SER A 52 -6.68 9.41 0.12
C SER A 52 -6.34 9.76 1.58
N ALA A 53 -7.17 10.59 2.23
CA ALA A 53 -6.97 10.95 3.62
C ALA A 53 -7.09 9.74 4.56
N GLU A 54 -8.02 8.83 4.28
CA GLU A 54 -8.20 7.61 5.07
C GLU A 54 -7.04 6.63 4.87
N LEU A 55 -6.52 6.47 3.64
CA LEU A 55 -5.33 5.69 3.38
C LEU A 55 -4.14 6.21 4.17
N LEU A 56 -3.88 7.52 4.15
CA LEU A 56 -2.79 8.13 4.90
C LEU A 56 -2.89 7.88 6.41
N LYS A 57 -4.10 7.97 6.99
CA LYS A 57 -4.33 7.64 8.41
C LYS A 57 -3.98 6.19 8.71
N ARG A 58 -4.41 5.25 7.86
CA ARG A 58 -4.16 3.81 8.04
C ARG A 58 -2.68 3.48 7.92
N VAL A 59 -1.99 4.06 6.95
CA VAL A 59 -0.55 3.86 6.76
C VAL A 59 0.25 4.45 7.93
N ALA A 60 -0.17 5.59 8.47
CA ALA A 60 0.47 6.18 9.66
C ALA A 60 0.34 5.33 10.94
N LEU A 61 -0.50 4.28 10.94
CA LEU A 61 -0.60 3.33 12.04
C LEU A 61 0.38 2.15 11.92
N LEU A 62 1.08 2.02 10.78
CA LEU A 62 2.10 0.99 10.62
C LEU A 62 3.29 1.29 11.55
N PRO A 63 3.88 0.26 12.19
CA PRO A 63 4.99 0.46 13.12
C PRO A 63 6.19 1.14 12.43
N GLY A 64 6.72 2.19 13.06
CA GLY A 64 7.90 2.91 12.55
C GLY A 64 7.69 3.60 11.20
N VAL A 65 6.45 3.92 10.84
CA VAL A 65 6.13 4.71 9.64
C VAL A 65 5.81 6.14 10.01
N LYS A 66 6.48 7.07 9.32
CA LYS A 66 6.18 8.51 9.35
C LYS A 66 5.67 8.95 7.99
N ILE A 67 4.60 9.73 8.00
CA ILE A 67 4.07 10.41 6.80
C ILE A 67 4.62 11.83 6.77
N GLY A 68 5.14 12.26 5.62
CA GLY A 68 5.67 13.60 5.44
C GLY A 68 5.87 13.98 3.97
N PRO A 69 6.48 15.15 3.71
CA PRO A 69 6.90 15.51 2.36
C PRO A 69 7.78 14.42 1.75
N THR A 70 7.50 14.03 0.50
CA THR A 70 8.34 13.09 -0.24
C THR A 70 9.78 13.60 -0.41
N MET A 71 10.75 12.68 -0.44
CA MET A 71 12.13 12.99 -0.85
C MET A 71 12.44 12.63 -2.31
N VAL A 72 11.55 11.87 -2.97
CA VAL A 72 11.82 11.24 -4.28
C VAL A 72 10.79 11.56 -5.35
N SER A 73 9.65 12.12 -4.96
CA SER A 73 8.49 12.29 -5.85
C SER A 73 8.18 13.76 -6.14
N LEU A 74 7.02 14.00 -6.75
CA LEU A 74 6.56 15.31 -7.19
C LEU A 74 6.21 16.22 -6.00
N PRO A 75 6.28 17.57 -6.19
CA PRO A 75 5.76 18.51 -5.21
C PRO A 75 4.30 18.20 -4.82
N GLY A 76 4.02 18.16 -3.52
CA GLY A 76 2.69 17.84 -3.00
C GLY A 76 2.42 16.36 -2.78
N ALA A 77 3.31 15.45 -3.20
CA ALA A 77 3.20 14.05 -2.84
C ALA A 77 3.56 13.82 -1.36
N ALA A 78 2.85 12.89 -0.73
CA ALA A 78 3.12 12.46 0.64
C ALA A 78 3.98 11.19 0.60
N GLY A 79 5.21 11.27 1.10
CA GLY A 79 6.08 10.11 1.22
C GLY A 79 5.81 9.33 2.51
N PHE A 80 5.98 8.02 2.43
CA PHE A 80 5.82 7.08 3.54
C PHE A 80 7.21 6.62 3.95
N GLN A 81 7.75 7.20 5.02
CA GLN A 81 9.12 7.00 5.45
C GLN A 81 9.22 6.00 6.61
N ILE A 82 10.20 5.10 6.54
CA ILE A 82 10.58 4.22 7.65
C ILE A 82 11.52 4.96 8.60
N GLU A 83 11.23 4.96 9.90
CA GLU A 83 12.06 5.57 10.95
C GLU A 83 13.49 5.02 10.96
N ASP A 84 14.46 5.84 11.37
CA ASP A 84 15.89 5.56 11.21
C ASP A 84 16.37 4.34 12.01
N ASP A 85 15.72 4.04 13.14
CA ASP A 85 16.05 2.92 14.03
C ASP A 85 15.46 1.58 13.58
N MET A 86 14.57 1.58 12.59
CA MET A 86 13.98 0.36 12.04
C MET A 86 14.88 -0.24 10.93
N PRO A 87 15.35 -1.49 11.05
CA PRO A 87 16.13 -2.11 9.98
C PRO A 87 15.31 -2.29 8.68
N LEU A 88 15.96 -2.11 7.53
CA LEU A 88 15.41 -2.44 6.23
C LEU A 88 15.95 -3.80 5.79
N ALA A 89 15.07 -4.76 5.50
CA ALA A 89 15.47 -6.06 4.97
C ALA A 89 15.87 -5.98 3.49
N ARG A 90 15.23 -5.06 2.74
CA ARG A 90 15.43 -4.88 1.30
C ARG A 90 15.63 -3.41 0.93
N PRO A 91 16.69 -2.74 1.40
CA PRO A 91 16.95 -1.35 1.03
C PRO A 91 17.18 -1.17 -0.48
N GLU A 92 17.54 -2.21 -1.22
CA GLU A 92 17.77 -2.18 -2.66
C GLU A 92 16.51 -1.98 -3.50
N VAL A 93 15.31 -2.14 -2.93
CA VAL A 93 14.05 -1.98 -3.68
C VAL A 93 13.44 -0.59 -3.55
N ILE A 94 13.97 0.28 -2.67
CA ILE A 94 13.52 1.67 -2.55
C ILE A 94 14.26 2.58 -3.54
N THR A 95 13.60 3.67 -3.95
CA THR A 95 14.14 4.61 -4.95
C THR A 95 14.98 5.73 -4.33
N GLY A 96 14.80 6.01 -3.04
CA GLY A 96 15.64 6.97 -2.33
C GLY A 96 15.31 7.08 -0.83
N GLY A 97 16.34 7.40 -0.05
CA GLY A 97 16.23 7.55 1.40
C GLY A 97 15.69 6.30 2.08
N ARG A 98 14.60 6.46 2.83
CA ARG A 98 13.90 5.39 3.57
C ARG A 98 12.40 5.37 3.22
N GLU A 99 12.06 5.88 2.04
CA GLU A 99 10.68 6.02 1.56
C GLU A 99 10.26 4.73 0.85
N PHE A 100 9.39 3.93 1.48
CA PHE A 100 8.95 2.64 0.93
C PHE A 100 7.80 2.78 -0.08
N ALA A 101 7.07 3.89 0.01
CA ALA A 101 6.02 4.27 -0.94
C ALA A 101 5.75 5.77 -0.84
N HIS A 102 5.00 6.31 -1.80
CA HIS A 102 4.45 7.66 -1.70
C HIS A 102 3.14 7.80 -2.47
N LEU A 103 2.31 8.74 -2.02
CA LEU A 103 1.00 9.08 -2.58
C LEU A 103 1.09 10.39 -3.37
N HIS A 104 0.72 10.37 -4.64
CA HIS A 104 0.65 11.56 -5.51
C HIS A 104 -0.63 12.37 -5.24
N PRO A 105 -0.65 13.66 -5.63
CA PRO A 105 -1.86 14.47 -5.60
C PRO A 105 -3.04 13.89 -6.41
N ASP A 106 -2.76 13.10 -7.46
CA ASP A 106 -3.78 12.40 -8.26
C ASP A 106 -4.32 11.12 -7.59
N GLY A 107 -3.86 10.84 -6.36
CA GLY A 107 -4.28 9.71 -5.54
C GLY A 107 -3.64 8.36 -5.88
N SER A 108 -2.79 8.28 -6.91
CA SER A 108 -1.99 7.08 -7.19
C SER A 108 -0.79 6.97 -6.26
N LEU A 109 -0.22 5.77 -6.13
CA LEU A 109 0.98 5.53 -5.34
C LEU A 109 2.10 4.91 -6.16
N HIS A 110 3.35 5.21 -5.81
CA HIS A 110 4.47 4.34 -6.15
C HIS A 110 4.91 3.52 -4.95
N ALA A 111 5.17 2.24 -5.16
CA ALA A 111 5.56 1.28 -4.14
C ALA A 111 6.35 0.11 -4.75
N SER A 112 7.17 -0.55 -3.93
CA SER A 112 7.90 -1.75 -4.31
C SER A 112 7.26 -2.98 -3.66
N LEU A 113 6.61 -3.81 -4.47
CA LEU A 113 5.94 -5.04 -4.02
C LEU A 113 6.87 -6.26 -4.20
N PRO A 114 6.58 -7.39 -3.53
CA PRO A 114 7.12 -8.68 -3.97
C PRO A 114 6.81 -8.88 -5.48
N PRO A 115 7.78 -9.32 -6.31
CA PRO A 115 7.59 -9.38 -7.76
C PRO A 115 6.35 -10.16 -8.22
N ASP A 116 6.05 -11.29 -7.58
CA ASP A 116 4.87 -12.10 -7.93
C ASP A 116 3.56 -11.36 -7.62
N LEU A 117 3.50 -10.64 -6.49
CA LEU A 117 2.36 -9.80 -6.11
C LEU A 117 2.24 -8.59 -7.04
N ALA A 118 3.35 -8.00 -7.48
CA ALA A 118 3.34 -6.91 -8.45
C ALA A 118 2.70 -7.34 -9.77
N GLN A 119 3.12 -8.51 -10.29
CA GLN A 119 2.52 -9.06 -11.50
C GLN A 119 1.03 -9.34 -11.32
N GLU A 120 0.63 -9.83 -10.16
CA GLU A 120 -0.76 -10.08 -9.84
C GLU A 120 -1.58 -8.80 -9.76
N ALA A 121 -1.09 -7.77 -9.08
CA ALA A 121 -1.73 -6.46 -9.01
C ALA A 121 -1.93 -5.86 -10.41
N VAL A 122 -0.96 -6.02 -11.30
CA VAL A 122 -1.09 -5.60 -12.71
C VAL A 122 -2.16 -6.42 -13.43
N ARG A 123 -2.13 -7.75 -13.32
CA ARG A 123 -3.14 -8.64 -13.95
C ARG A 123 -4.56 -8.40 -13.45
N ALA A 124 -4.71 -8.05 -12.17
CA ALA A 124 -5.99 -7.77 -11.54
C ALA A 124 -6.47 -6.31 -11.73
N GLY A 125 -5.69 -5.48 -12.43
CA GLY A 125 -6.08 -4.10 -12.77
C GLY A 125 -5.86 -3.08 -11.67
N TRP A 126 -5.10 -3.40 -10.62
CA TRP A 126 -4.78 -2.50 -9.51
C TRP A 126 -3.56 -1.63 -9.74
N ALA A 127 -2.67 -2.05 -10.64
CA ALA A 127 -1.39 -1.40 -10.85
C ALA A 127 -0.93 -1.44 -12.31
N VAL A 128 0.10 -0.65 -12.60
CA VAL A 128 0.93 -0.76 -13.80
C VAL A 128 2.41 -0.72 -13.39
N SER A 129 3.27 -1.46 -14.09
CA SER A 129 4.71 -1.41 -13.86
C SER A 129 5.23 0.02 -14.01
N HIS A 130 6.10 0.45 -13.10
CA HIS A 130 6.77 1.75 -13.22
C HIS A 130 7.72 1.74 -14.43
N PRO A 131 7.93 2.87 -15.14
CA PRO A 131 8.89 2.98 -16.25
C PRO A 131 10.34 2.60 -15.89
N TRP A 132 10.66 2.56 -14.59
CA TRP A 132 11.97 2.16 -14.10
C TRP A 132 12.05 0.70 -13.64
N SER A 133 10.95 -0.06 -13.65
CA SER A 133 10.90 -1.42 -13.12
C SER A 133 11.97 -2.37 -13.70
N THR A 134 12.45 -2.11 -14.91
CA THR A 134 13.49 -2.91 -15.58
C THR A 134 14.86 -2.24 -15.63
N GLN A 135 15.06 -1.10 -14.96
CA GLN A 135 16.31 -0.32 -15.05
C GLN A 135 17.38 -0.78 -14.05
N ARG A 136 17.00 -1.55 -13.04
CA ARG A 136 17.89 -2.04 -11.98
C ARG A 136 17.39 -3.37 -11.43
N ASP A 137 18.32 -4.26 -11.11
CA ASP A 137 18.01 -5.50 -10.39
C ASP A 137 17.27 -5.20 -9.08
N GLY A 138 16.21 -5.96 -8.82
CA GLY A 138 15.36 -5.78 -7.63
C GLY A 138 14.21 -4.77 -7.81
N TRP A 139 14.09 -4.09 -8.97
CA TRP A 139 12.97 -3.19 -9.26
C TRP A 139 11.82 -3.85 -10.02
N ASP A 140 11.86 -5.16 -10.20
CA ASP A 140 10.83 -5.92 -10.91
C ASP A 140 9.44 -5.78 -10.29
N GLY A 141 9.38 -5.48 -8.99
CA GLY A 141 8.14 -5.21 -8.25
C GLY A 141 7.76 -3.73 -8.11
N TYR A 142 8.50 -2.81 -8.74
CA TYR A 142 8.25 -1.37 -8.62
C TYR A 142 7.10 -0.94 -9.54
N VAL A 143 6.01 -0.48 -8.94
CA VAL A 143 4.73 -0.24 -9.63
C VAL A 143 4.14 1.14 -9.30
N MET A 144 3.22 1.59 -10.16
CA MET A 144 2.18 2.54 -9.80
C MET A 144 0.92 1.78 -9.39
N ILE A 145 0.42 2.00 -8.19
CA ILE A 145 -0.89 1.52 -7.71
C ILE A 145 -1.92 2.62 -7.98
N PHE A 146 -3.06 2.26 -8.57
CA PHE A 146 -4.09 3.23 -8.94
C PHE A 146 -4.86 3.76 -7.74
N THR A 147 -5.39 4.97 -7.87
CA THR A 147 -6.20 5.59 -6.81
C THR A 147 -7.47 4.78 -6.53
N PRO A 148 -7.83 4.56 -5.25
CA PRO A 148 -9.08 3.91 -4.91
C PRO A 148 -10.26 4.84 -5.18
N THR A 149 -11.35 4.28 -5.68
CA THR A 149 -12.60 5.01 -5.99
C THR A 149 -13.77 4.61 -5.10
N SER A 150 -13.58 3.62 -4.22
CA SER A 150 -14.55 3.17 -3.23
C SER A 150 -13.85 2.66 -1.97
N ASP A 151 -14.62 2.47 -0.89
CA ASP A 151 -14.09 1.88 0.35
C ASP A 151 -13.59 0.44 0.14
N GLN A 152 -14.21 -0.32 -0.77
CA GLN A 152 -13.74 -1.67 -1.12
C GLN A 152 -12.39 -1.62 -1.83
N GLU A 153 -12.21 -0.68 -2.75
CA GLU A 153 -10.91 -0.47 -3.41
C GLU A 153 -9.84 0.00 -2.43
N LEU A 154 -10.22 0.86 -1.47
CA LEU A 154 -9.31 1.33 -0.43
C LEU A 154 -8.73 0.17 0.40
N VAL A 155 -9.52 -0.86 0.69
CA VAL A 155 -9.03 -2.06 1.40
C VAL A 155 -7.92 -2.74 0.61
N VAL A 156 -8.11 -2.99 -0.69
CA VAL A 156 -7.10 -3.65 -1.53
C VAL A 156 -5.86 -2.79 -1.71
N VAL A 157 -6.04 -1.48 -1.93
CA VAL A 157 -4.91 -0.55 -2.02
C VAL A 157 -4.12 -0.51 -0.71
N GLN A 158 -4.79 -0.53 0.44
CA GLN A 158 -4.13 -0.62 1.74
C GLN A 158 -3.35 -1.93 1.86
N GLU A 159 -3.91 -3.07 1.48
CA GLU A 159 -3.22 -4.37 1.51
C GLU A 159 -1.94 -4.36 0.66
N LEU A 160 -1.98 -3.76 -0.53
CA LEU A 160 -0.79 -3.59 -1.37
C LEU A 160 0.27 -2.69 -0.73
N VAL A 161 -0.15 -1.57 -0.11
CA VAL A 161 0.78 -0.69 0.62
C VAL A 161 1.39 -1.40 1.82
N THR A 162 0.60 -2.16 2.56
CA THR A 162 1.08 -3.00 3.66
C THR A 162 2.09 -4.03 3.14
N ALA A 163 1.79 -4.75 2.06
CA ALA A 163 2.72 -5.71 1.47
C ALA A 163 4.04 -5.05 1.02
N SER A 164 4.01 -3.80 0.52
CA SER A 164 5.23 -3.02 0.24
C SER A 164 6.04 -2.77 1.51
N PHE A 165 5.39 -2.32 2.59
CA PHE A 165 6.04 -2.12 3.89
C PHE A 165 6.71 -3.41 4.39
N GLU A 166 5.98 -4.52 4.38
CA GLU A 166 6.49 -5.82 4.85
C GLU A 166 7.63 -6.33 3.98
N PHE A 167 7.55 -6.13 2.67
CA PHE A 167 8.60 -6.52 1.73
C PHE A 167 9.89 -5.73 1.97
N VAL A 168 9.80 -4.41 2.15
CA VAL A 168 10.95 -3.53 2.40
C VAL A 168 11.57 -3.77 3.77
N THR A 169 10.76 -3.94 4.81
CA THR A 169 11.22 -4.05 6.20
C THR A 169 11.50 -5.49 6.65
N GLY A 170 10.92 -6.49 5.97
CA GLY A 170 10.95 -7.89 6.40
C GLY A 170 10.13 -8.15 7.67
N ARG A 171 9.23 -7.23 8.05
CA ARG A 171 8.37 -7.33 9.23
C ARG A 171 6.93 -7.57 8.83
N ASP A 172 6.18 -8.27 9.68
CA ASP A 172 4.73 -8.36 9.57
C ASP A 172 4.10 -7.10 10.18
N ALA A 173 3.21 -6.44 9.45
CA ALA A 173 2.53 -5.22 9.90
C ALA A 173 1.65 -5.45 11.15
N GLY A 174 1.24 -6.69 11.43
CA GLY A 174 0.53 -7.11 12.64
C GLY A 174 1.42 -7.40 13.85
N SER A 175 2.75 -7.48 13.67
CA SER A 175 3.69 -7.74 14.76
C SER A 175 3.97 -6.46 15.56
N LYS A 176 3.39 -6.37 16.76
CA LYS A 176 3.73 -5.35 17.76
C LYS A 176 4.95 -5.75 18.58
#